data_AF-B9N2L4-F1
#
_entry.id   AF-B9N2L4-F1
#
_cell.length_a   1.000
_cell.length_b   1.000
_cell.length_c   1.000
_cell.angle_alpha   90.00
_cell.angle_beta   90.00
_cell.angle_gamma   90.00
#
_symmetry.space_group_name_H-M   'P 1'
#
loop_
_entity.id
_entity.type
_entity.pdbx_description
1 polymer ?
#
loop_
_entity_poly.entity_id
_entity_poly.type
_entity_poly.pdbx_seq_one_letter_code
_entity_poly.pdbx_strand_id
1 'polypeptide(L)'
;MSSSTLFSLTLCFLVLFNCCFAQIEQVTSRHDQQQARRRSFQQSECQLQRINALEPARRIKSEAGVTEIWDENDEQFQCAGVAVIRHTIQQRGLLLPAYSNAPKLVYVEQGRGIQGAVFPGCPETFQSSGQVSRDQSQSSEDQHQKVRQVREGDVVALPSGVADWFYNDGDSPLVLVQLLDTSNPANQLDQDFRNFFLAGNPQRELQSQRSSYQRDQFEGQRGRQDEGESRRHQQDRHRNVFGGFDEKILAEAFNIDTRLARSMRNEKDNRGIIVRAEHELQVVSPHQSREEEREIEYRGGRGGGFNGIEETFCTARLKHNINDPERADFFNPRAGRLTTVNSLNLPILRSVQLSVERGVLYPNAMMSPHWNMNAHSIIYITRGNGRIQIVGDNGQTIFDGEVREGQVVTAPQSFAVVKKAGSQGFEWVSFKTNDNAQVSELAGRVSTIRGLPVEVVANSFQISREDARRLKNNREEVSVFSPSQSGRSDEIA
;
A
#
# COMPACT_ATOMS: atom_id res chain seq x y z
N MET A 1 44.32 27.76 -35.86
CA MET A 1 43.02 27.05 -35.84
C MET A 1 42.83 26.22 -34.56
N SER A 2 43.31 26.67 -33.38
CA SER A 2 43.19 25.92 -32.11
C SER A 2 42.21 26.56 -31.12
N SER A 3 41.91 27.86 -31.26
CA SER A 3 41.12 28.61 -30.28
C SER A 3 39.61 28.47 -30.44
N SER A 4 39.12 28.07 -31.63
CA SER A 4 37.68 28.01 -31.92
C SER A 4 37.04 26.69 -31.46
N THR A 5 37.80 25.60 -31.46
CA THR A 5 37.36 24.28 -30.94
C THR A 5 37.28 24.26 -29.42
N LEU A 6 38.20 24.94 -28.72
CA LEU A 6 38.16 25.09 -27.26
C LEU A 6 36.92 25.86 -26.79
N PHE A 7 36.51 26.91 -27.51
CA PHE A 7 35.33 27.72 -27.16
C PHE A 7 34.00 26.96 -27.36
N SER A 8 33.93 26.11 -28.39
CA SER A 8 32.77 25.25 -28.65
C SER A 8 32.59 24.18 -27.57
N LEU A 9 33.71 23.59 -27.11
CA LEU A 9 33.72 22.60 -26.04
C LEU A 9 33.31 23.20 -24.70
N THR A 10 33.81 24.38 -24.31
CA THR A 10 33.37 25.04 -23.07
C THR A 10 31.91 25.46 -23.11
N LEU A 11 31.39 25.90 -24.26
CA LEU A 11 29.98 26.23 -24.41
C LEU A 11 29.09 24.99 -24.30
N CYS A 12 29.50 23.86 -24.91
CA CYS A 12 28.78 22.58 -24.76
C CYS A 12 28.79 22.08 -23.30
N PHE A 13 29.92 22.16 -22.60
CA PHE A 13 30.00 21.78 -21.20
C PHE A 13 29.13 22.68 -20.31
N LEU A 14 29.10 24.00 -20.55
CA LEU A 14 28.23 24.91 -19.81
C LEU A 14 26.74 24.63 -20.06
N VAL A 15 26.33 24.36 -21.30
CA VAL A 15 24.93 24.02 -21.61
C VAL A 15 24.54 22.68 -20.98
N LEU A 16 25.39 21.66 -21.07
CA LEU A 16 25.13 20.36 -20.45
C LEU A 16 25.08 20.43 -18.93
N PHE A 17 25.97 21.20 -18.29
CA PHE A 17 25.93 21.40 -16.84
C PHE A 17 24.70 22.19 -16.39
N ASN A 18 24.34 23.28 -17.08
CA ASN A 18 23.15 24.07 -16.73
C ASN A 18 21.85 23.30 -16.99
N CYS A 19 21.78 22.46 -18.03
CA CYS A 19 20.63 21.58 -18.26
C CYS A 19 20.54 20.46 -17.20
N CYS A 20 21.67 19.89 -16.77
CA CYS A 20 21.69 18.91 -15.66
C CYS A 20 21.25 19.56 -14.33
N PHE A 21 21.73 20.77 -14.03
CA PHE A 21 21.32 21.49 -12.82
C PHE A 21 19.85 21.91 -12.86
N ALA A 22 19.33 22.37 -14.01
CA ALA A 22 17.91 22.72 -14.15
C ALA A 22 16.97 21.50 -14.01
N GLN A 23 17.40 20.30 -14.45
CA GLN A 23 16.65 19.06 -14.19
C GLN A 23 16.68 18.66 -12.71
N ILE A 24 17.81 18.84 -12.02
CA ILE A 24 17.94 18.59 -10.58
C ILE A 24 17.07 19.58 -9.79
N GLU A 25 17.06 20.86 -10.16
CA GLU A 25 16.23 21.92 -9.55
C GLU A 25 14.73 21.72 -9.81
N GLN A 26 14.32 21.17 -10.96
CA GLN A 26 12.93 20.81 -11.23
C GLN A 26 12.47 19.61 -10.39
N VAL A 27 13.36 18.66 -10.08
CA VAL A 27 13.04 17.51 -9.22
C VAL A 27 12.95 17.93 -7.75
N THR A 28 13.85 18.80 -7.27
CA THR A 28 13.79 19.35 -5.91
C THR A 28 12.62 20.31 -5.72
N SER A 29 12.33 21.21 -6.66
CA SER A 29 11.21 22.15 -6.54
C SER A 29 9.83 21.49 -6.59
N ARG A 30 9.66 20.38 -7.33
CA ARG A 30 8.43 19.56 -7.27
C ARG A 30 8.28 18.86 -5.92
N HIS A 31 9.36 18.37 -5.32
CA HIS A 31 9.35 17.81 -3.96
C HIS A 31 8.99 18.87 -2.91
N ASP A 32 9.53 20.08 -3.02
CA ASP A 32 9.26 21.19 -2.10
C ASP A 32 7.81 21.71 -2.22
N GLN A 33 7.26 21.80 -3.43
CA GLN A 33 5.84 22.15 -3.64
C GLN A 33 4.89 21.04 -3.15
N GLN A 34 5.25 19.76 -3.29
CA GLN A 34 4.47 18.64 -2.75
C GLN A 34 4.46 18.62 -1.21
N GLN A 35 5.60 18.92 -0.57
CA GLN A 35 5.66 19.08 0.90
C GLN A 35 4.89 20.31 1.39
N ALA A 36 4.91 21.42 0.65
CA ALA A 36 4.16 22.63 1.01
C ALA A 36 2.64 22.43 1.00
N ARG A 37 2.08 21.63 0.07
CA ARG A 37 0.65 21.29 0.06
C ARG A 37 0.25 20.35 1.19
N ARG A 38 1.08 19.36 1.56
CA ARG A 38 0.84 18.52 2.76
C ARG A 38 0.78 19.36 4.04
N ARG A 39 1.62 20.39 4.16
CA ARG A 39 1.70 21.27 5.34
C ARG A 39 0.49 22.19 5.58
N SER A 40 -0.28 22.53 4.55
CA SER A 40 -1.39 23.50 4.68
C SER A 40 -2.63 22.94 5.39
N PHE A 41 -2.82 21.61 5.42
CA PHE A 41 -4.04 20.99 5.93
C PHE A 41 -3.85 20.25 7.28
N GLN A 42 -2.60 20.00 7.72
CA GLN A 42 -2.29 19.17 8.90
C GLN A 42 -1.92 19.95 10.17
N GLN A 43 -2.12 21.27 10.23
CA GLN A 43 -1.47 22.12 11.25
C GLN A 43 -1.85 21.82 12.72
N SER A 44 -2.83 20.96 12.99
CA SER A 44 -3.16 20.46 14.34
C SER A 44 -3.50 18.96 14.44
N GLU A 45 -3.53 18.20 13.34
CA GLU A 45 -4.09 16.83 13.34
C GLU A 45 -3.19 15.77 14.01
N CYS A 46 -1.91 16.08 14.21
CA CYS A 46 -0.93 15.14 14.78
C CYS A 46 -0.54 15.44 16.25
N GLN A 47 -1.32 16.24 16.98
CA GLN A 47 -1.14 16.45 18.43
C GLN A 47 -1.76 15.30 19.23
N LEU A 48 -1.26 14.08 19.01
CA LEU A 48 -1.82 12.87 19.59
C LEU A 48 -1.41 12.73 21.06
N GLN A 49 -2.39 12.76 21.96
CA GLN A 49 -2.16 12.50 23.38
C GLN A 49 -2.05 10.99 23.68
N ARG A 50 -2.69 10.16 22.86
CA ARG A 50 -2.75 8.72 23.02
C ARG A 50 -2.88 8.03 21.66
N ILE A 51 -2.20 6.91 21.52
CA ILE A 51 -2.32 5.96 20.40
C ILE A 51 -2.90 4.65 20.95
N ASN A 52 -3.65 3.92 20.14
CA ASN A 52 -4.27 2.64 20.54
C ASN A 52 -4.04 1.58 19.45
N ALA A 53 -4.05 0.31 19.84
CA ALA A 53 -4.14 -0.80 18.89
C ALA A 53 -5.59 -0.94 18.41
N LEU A 54 -5.80 -0.72 17.12
CA LEU A 54 -7.12 -0.64 16.50
C LEU A 54 -7.48 -1.92 15.75
N GLU A 55 -8.73 -2.33 15.88
CA GLU A 55 -9.36 -3.38 15.07
C GLU A 55 -10.32 -2.74 14.06
N PRO A 56 -10.76 -3.45 13.00
CA PRO A 56 -11.71 -2.91 12.05
C PRO A 56 -13.01 -2.45 12.74
N ALA A 57 -13.49 -1.27 12.40
CA ALA A 57 -14.71 -0.69 12.95
C ALA A 57 -15.97 -1.10 12.16
N ARG A 58 -15.81 -1.35 10.86
CA ARG A 58 -16.91 -1.72 9.95
C ARG A 58 -16.64 -3.05 9.29
N ARG A 59 -17.71 -3.84 9.10
CA ARG A 59 -17.66 -5.15 8.45
C ARG A 59 -18.83 -5.32 7.49
N ILE A 60 -18.52 -5.40 6.20
CA ILE A 60 -19.49 -5.44 5.10
C ILE A 60 -19.41 -6.81 4.42
N LYS A 61 -20.52 -7.55 4.43
CA LYS A 61 -20.61 -8.86 3.77
C LYS A 61 -20.89 -8.70 2.28
N SER A 62 -20.28 -9.56 1.48
CA SER A 62 -20.61 -9.79 0.07
C SER A 62 -20.88 -11.29 -0.14
N GLU A 63 -21.36 -11.68 -1.32
CA GLU A 63 -21.72 -13.06 -1.67
C GLU A 63 -20.57 -14.07 -1.47
N ALA A 64 -19.34 -13.68 -1.85
CA ALA A 64 -18.16 -14.54 -1.79
C ALA A 64 -17.03 -13.95 -0.93
N GLY A 65 -17.36 -13.11 0.05
CA GLY A 65 -16.33 -12.53 0.91
C GLY A 65 -16.83 -11.49 1.89
N VAL A 66 -15.87 -10.88 2.57
CA VAL A 66 -16.10 -9.81 3.56
C VAL A 66 -15.08 -8.71 3.36
N THR A 67 -15.53 -7.47 3.51
CA THR A 67 -14.68 -6.27 3.59
C THR A 67 -14.75 -5.69 4.99
N GLU A 68 -13.60 -5.41 5.57
CA GLU A 68 -13.44 -4.82 6.90
C GLU A 68 -12.70 -3.49 6.76
N ILE A 69 -13.18 -2.45 7.43
CA ILE A 69 -12.63 -1.09 7.30
C ILE A 69 -12.36 -0.55 8.71
N TRP A 70 -11.15 -0.05 8.94
CA TRP A 70 -10.81 0.67 10.16
C TRP A 70 -11.43 2.06 10.14
N ASP A 71 -11.78 2.60 11.30
CA ASP A 71 -12.40 3.93 11.37
C ASP A 71 -11.42 5.03 10.94
N GLU A 72 -11.58 5.50 9.71
CA GLU A 72 -10.77 6.56 9.13
C GLU A 72 -10.90 7.91 9.85
N ASN A 73 -11.86 8.06 10.79
CA ASN A 73 -12.01 9.25 11.63
C ASN A 73 -11.17 9.19 12.90
N ASP A 74 -10.56 8.05 13.23
CA ASP A 74 -9.62 7.97 14.34
C ASP A 74 -8.46 8.94 14.10
N GLU A 75 -8.10 9.72 15.13
CA GLU A 75 -7.06 10.76 15.07
C GLU A 75 -5.73 10.21 14.54
N GLN A 76 -5.45 8.92 14.80
CA GLN A 76 -4.25 8.22 14.32
C GLN A 76 -4.19 8.12 12.79
N PHE A 77 -5.33 7.86 12.14
CA PHE A 77 -5.43 7.76 10.68
C PHE A 77 -5.62 9.11 10.00
N GLN A 78 -6.24 10.08 10.69
CA GLN A 78 -6.29 11.46 10.24
C GLN A 78 -4.88 12.08 10.22
N CYS A 79 -4.14 11.99 11.33
CA CYS A 79 -2.75 12.43 11.40
C CYS A 79 -1.89 11.80 10.29
N ALA A 80 -2.00 10.49 10.09
CA ALA A 80 -1.24 9.79 9.06
C ALA A 80 -1.72 10.06 7.62
N GLY A 81 -2.96 10.56 7.45
CA GLY A 81 -3.53 10.86 6.14
C GLY A 81 -3.87 9.61 5.32
N VAL A 82 -4.41 8.57 5.96
CA VAL A 82 -4.60 7.24 5.35
C VAL A 82 -5.94 6.60 5.71
N ALA A 83 -6.30 5.55 4.96
CA ALA A 83 -7.36 4.60 5.31
C ALA A 83 -6.85 3.16 5.17
N VAL A 84 -7.35 2.25 6.01
CA VAL A 84 -6.97 0.83 6.00
C VAL A 84 -8.20 -0.04 5.76
N ILE A 85 -8.10 -0.98 4.83
CA ILE A 85 -9.18 -1.88 4.42
C ILE A 85 -8.63 -3.30 4.35
N ARG A 86 -9.37 -4.29 4.86
CA ARG A 86 -9.06 -5.72 4.70
C ARG A 86 -10.18 -6.40 3.91
N HIS A 87 -9.81 -7.14 2.88
CA HIS A 87 -10.74 -8.01 2.16
C HIS A 87 -10.40 -9.46 2.43
N THR A 88 -11.42 -10.27 2.74
CA THR A 88 -11.34 -11.74 2.75
C THR A 88 -12.20 -12.28 1.62
N ILE A 89 -11.55 -12.86 0.61
CA ILE A 89 -12.18 -13.35 -0.61
C ILE A 89 -12.18 -14.89 -0.56
N GLN A 90 -13.36 -15.50 -0.55
CA GLN A 90 -13.50 -16.96 -0.55
C GLN A 90 -13.07 -17.56 -1.89
N GLN A 91 -12.87 -18.88 -1.94
CA GLN A 91 -12.58 -19.59 -3.19
C GLN A 91 -13.61 -19.25 -4.27
N ARG A 92 -13.13 -18.99 -5.49
CA ARG A 92 -13.91 -18.50 -6.64
C ARG A 92 -14.57 -17.14 -6.43
N GLY A 93 -14.16 -16.39 -5.41
CA GLY A 93 -14.59 -15.02 -5.18
C GLY A 93 -13.85 -14.05 -6.12
N LEU A 94 -14.60 -13.13 -6.72
CA LEU A 94 -14.11 -12.02 -7.53
C LEU A 94 -14.41 -10.70 -6.81
N LEU A 95 -13.37 -10.01 -6.34
CA LEU A 95 -13.46 -8.60 -5.97
C LEU A 95 -13.63 -7.78 -7.24
N LEU A 96 -14.81 -7.16 -7.36
CA LEU A 96 -15.23 -6.46 -8.58
C LEU A 96 -14.29 -5.30 -8.93
N PRO A 97 -14.14 -4.98 -10.24
CA PRO A 97 -13.28 -3.90 -10.68
C PRO A 97 -13.70 -2.54 -10.11
N ALA A 98 -12.75 -1.81 -9.55
CA ALA A 98 -12.93 -0.44 -9.09
C ALA A 98 -11.62 0.35 -9.22
N TYR A 99 -11.71 1.67 -9.26
CA TYR A 99 -10.56 2.56 -9.10
C TYR A 99 -10.77 3.50 -7.90
N SER A 100 -9.69 4.04 -7.35
CA SER A 100 -9.76 4.95 -6.20
C SER A 100 -9.15 6.33 -6.52
N ASN A 101 -9.59 7.37 -5.80
CA ASN A 101 -8.97 8.69 -5.83
C ASN A 101 -7.62 8.76 -5.12
N ALA A 102 -7.27 7.76 -4.32
CA ALA A 102 -6.00 7.68 -3.60
C ALA A 102 -5.12 6.54 -4.15
N PRO A 103 -3.79 6.70 -4.25
CA PRO A 103 -2.89 5.59 -4.45
C PRO A 103 -2.99 4.59 -3.30
N LYS A 104 -2.81 3.30 -3.61
CA LYS A 104 -2.90 2.24 -2.61
C LYS A 104 -1.80 1.20 -2.72
N LEU A 105 -1.46 0.64 -1.56
CA LEU A 105 -0.65 -0.57 -1.43
C LEU A 105 -1.54 -1.70 -0.94
N VAL A 106 -1.37 -2.89 -1.52
CA VAL A 106 -2.09 -4.11 -1.12
C VAL A 106 -1.06 -5.15 -0.70
N TYR A 107 -1.10 -5.56 0.56
CA TYR A 107 -0.34 -6.70 1.08
C TYR A 107 -1.24 -7.95 1.02
N VAL A 108 -0.75 -9.00 0.37
CA VAL A 108 -1.40 -10.32 0.39
C VAL A 108 -0.99 -11.03 1.67
N GLU A 109 -1.86 -10.99 2.66
CA GLU A 109 -1.62 -11.61 3.98
C GLU A 109 -1.70 -13.14 3.91
N GLN A 110 -2.64 -13.68 3.13
CA GLN A 110 -2.86 -15.12 3.02
C GLN A 110 -3.43 -15.47 1.65
N GLY A 111 -3.09 -16.67 1.16
CA GLY A 111 -3.70 -17.28 -0.02
C GLY A 111 -2.98 -16.92 -1.32
N ARG A 112 -3.63 -17.24 -2.44
CA ARG A 112 -3.17 -16.91 -3.80
C ARG A 112 -4.36 -16.54 -4.68
N GLY A 113 -4.08 -15.87 -5.78
CA GLY A 113 -5.11 -15.38 -6.67
C GLY A 113 -4.56 -14.75 -7.94
N ILE A 114 -5.48 -14.20 -8.72
CA ILE A 114 -5.19 -13.42 -9.92
C ILE A 114 -5.49 -11.95 -9.61
N GLN A 115 -4.58 -11.07 -9.99
CA GLN A 115 -4.73 -9.63 -9.90
C GLN A 115 -4.69 -9.03 -11.30
N GLY A 116 -5.71 -8.24 -11.64
CA GLY A 116 -5.73 -7.43 -12.86
C GLY A 116 -5.67 -5.94 -12.51
N ALA A 117 -4.92 -5.18 -13.30
CA ALA A 117 -4.88 -3.72 -13.26
C ALA A 117 -4.93 -3.19 -14.69
N VAL A 118 -5.79 -2.22 -14.93
CA VAL A 118 -6.01 -1.63 -16.26
C VAL A 118 -5.34 -0.26 -16.31
N PHE A 119 -4.30 -0.13 -17.12
CA PHE A 119 -3.64 1.14 -17.42
C PHE A 119 -4.27 1.76 -18.67
N PRO A 120 -4.95 2.92 -18.55
CA PRO A 120 -5.57 3.57 -19.69
C PRO A 120 -4.54 3.88 -20.79
N GLY A 121 -4.89 3.56 -22.04
CA GLY A 121 -4.01 3.75 -23.20
C GLY A 121 -3.01 2.63 -23.46
N CYS A 122 -2.93 1.61 -22.60
CA CYS A 122 -2.13 0.41 -22.84
C CYS A 122 -2.92 -0.65 -23.61
N PRO A 123 -2.32 -1.34 -24.59
CA PRO A 123 -2.99 -2.35 -25.38
C PRO A 123 -3.19 -3.68 -24.61
N GLU A 124 -4.12 -4.48 -25.08
CA GLU A 124 -4.39 -5.85 -24.64
C GLU A 124 -3.27 -6.80 -25.11
N THR A 125 -2.24 -6.97 -24.28
CA THR A 125 -1.05 -7.77 -24.62
C THR A 125 -1.19 -9.26 -24.34
N PHE A 126 -2.25 -9.70 -23.68
CA PHE A 126 -2.54 -11.12 -23.44
C PHE A 126 -3.68 -11.51 -24.37
N GLN A 127 -3.40 -12.40 -25.32
CA GLN A 127 -4.31 -12.72 -26.42
C GLN A 127 -4.34 -14.24 -26.63
N SER A 128 -5.52 -14.82 -26.76
CA SER A 128 -5.68 -16.19 -27.27
C SER A 128 -5.99 -16.12 -28.77
N SER A 129 -5.15 -16.74 -29.60
CA SER A 129 -5.52 -17.03 -30.99
C SER A 129 -6.32 -18.33 -30.99
N GLY A 130 -7.52 -18.33 -31.57
CA GLY A 130 -8.33 -19.53 -31.67
C GLY A 130 -7.61 -20.61 -32.47
N GLN A 131 -6.96 -21.58 -31.80
CA GLN A 131 -6.64 -22.84 -32.46
C GLN A 131 -7.96 -23.54 -32.74
N VAL A 132 -8.32 -23.62 -34.03
CA VAL A 132 -9.41 -24.46 -34.54
C VAL A 132 -9.05 -25.92 -34.28
N SER A 133 -9.28 -26.40 -33.05
CA SER A 133 -9.37 -27.81 -32.78
C SER A 133 -10.66 -28.35 -33.40
N ARG A 134 -10.58 -29.52 -34.01
CA ARG A 134 -11.66 -30.16 -34.79
C ARG A 134 -12.92 -30.54 -33.97
N ASP A 135 -12.94 -30.23 -32.68
CA ASP A 135 -14.08 -30.47 -31.79
C ASP A 135 -14.79 -29.15 -31.47
N GLN A 136 -16.05 -29.05 -31.89
CA GLN A 136 -16.94 -27.91 -31.73
C GLN A 136 -17.32 -27.66 -30.26
N SER A 137 -16.41 -27.06 -29.48
CA SER A 137 -16.78 -26.39 -28.23
C SER A 137 -15.96 -25.11 -28.04
N GLN A 138 -16.57 -23.99 -28.43
CA GLN A 138 -16.23 -22.59 -28.09
C GLN A 138 -14.74 -22.23 -28.10
N SER A 139 -14.25 -21.71 -29.23
CA SER A 139 -13.06 -20.87 -29.21
C SER A 139 -13.39 -19.57 -28.47
N SER A 140 -12.95 -19.42 -27.23
CA SER A 140 -12.96 -18.12 -26.57
C SER A 140 -11.72 -17.35 -27.03
N GLU A 141 -11.85 -16.66 -28.16
CA GLU A 141 -10.91 -15.60 -28.53
C GLU A 141 -11.11 -14.47 -27.50
N ASP A 142 -10.08 -14.19 -26.72
CA ASP A 142 -10.09 -13.15 -25.71
C ASP A 142 -8.77 -12.37 -25.75
N GLN A 143 -8.87 -11.06 -25.49
CA GLN A 143 -7.75 -10.14 -25.43
C GLN A 143 -7.95 -9.22 -24.24
N HIS A 144 -6.98 -9.20 -23.34
CA HIS A 144 -7.00 -8.31 -22.19
C HIS A 144 -5.60 -7.84 -21.80
N GLN A 145 -5.52 -6.85 -20.91
CA GLN A 145 -4.24 -6.44 -20.33
C GLN A 145 -3.66 -7.53 -19.42
N LYS A 146 -2.35 -7.42 -19.15
CA LYS A 146 -1.59 -8.34 -18.32
C LYS A 146 -2.24 -8.58 -16.95
N VAL A 147 -2.56 -9.85 -16.68
CA VAL A 147 -2.92 -10.35 -15.35
C VAL A 147 -1.68 -10.83 -14.60
N ARG A 148 -1.73 -10.83 -13.27
CA ARG A 148 -0.61 -11.19 -12.41
C ARG A 148 -1.06 -12.21 -11.37
N GLN A 149 -0.33 -13.31 -11.28
CA GLN A 149 -0.47 -14.23 -10.16
C GLN A 149 0.02 -13.56 -8.87
N VAL A 150 -0.81 -13.55 -7.83
CA VAL A 150 -0.49 -13.02 -6.52
C VAL A 150 -0.50 -14.13 -5.47
N ARG A 151 0.37 -14.02 -4.48
CA ARG A 151 0.46 -14.99 -3.37
C ARG A 151 0.85 -14.30 -2.08
N GLU A 152 0.69 -15.00 -0.97
CA GLU A 152 1.14 -14.57 0.35
C GLU A 152 2.52 -13.87 0.30
N GLY A 153 2.57 -12.69 0.89
CA GLY A 153 3.75 -11.84 0.92
C GLY A 153 3.91 -10.89 -0.27
N ASP A 154 3.09 -10.98 -1.30
CA ASP A 154 3.13 -9.99 -2.38
C ASP A 154 2.62 -8.63 -1.87
N VAL A 155 3.41 -7.59 -2.11
CA VAL A 155 3.00 -6.19 -2.02
C VAL A 155 2.69 -5.72 -3.44
N VAL A 156 1.47 -5.27 -3.70
CA VAL A 156 1.02 -4.70 -4.98
C VAL A 156 0.82 -3.20 -4.82
N ALA A 157 1.38 -2.41 -5.72
CA ALA A 157 1.29 -0.95 -5.72
C ALA A 157 0.44 -0.45 -6.90
N LEU A 158 -0.55 0.37 -6.59
CA LEU A 158 -1.56 0.84 -7.53
C LEU A 158 -1.70 2.38 -7.44
N PRO A 159 -1.42 3.10 -8.54
CA PRO A 159 -1.68 4.54 -8.61
C PRO A 159 -3.17 4.89 -8.48
N SER A 160 -3.43 6.14 -8.08
CA SER A 160 -4.79 6.71 -8.12
C SER A 160 -5.36 6.62 -9.55
N GLY A 161 -6.64 6.28 -9.66
CA GLY A 161 -7.37 6.18 -10.93
C GLY A 161 -7.15 4.89 -11.73
N VAL A 162 -6.20 4.03 -11.35
CA VAL A 162 -6.01 2.72 -11.99
C VAL A 162 -7.10 1.76 -11.50
N ALA A 163 -7.87 1.18 -12.43
CA ALA A 163 -8.87 0.18 -12.08
C ALA A 163 -8.22 -1.17 -11.83
N ASP A 164 -8.57 -1.82 -10.73
CA ASP A 164 -8.05 -3.12 -10.33
C ASP A 164 -9.13 -4.08 -9.84
N TRP A 165 -8.84 -5.38 -9.94
CA TRP A 165 -9.68 -6.47 -9.46
C TRP A 165 -8.82 -7.64 -8.96
N PHE A 166 -9.41 -8.47 -8.10
CA PHE A 166 -8.76 -9.67 -7.56
C PHE A 166 -9.68 -10.87 -7.63
N TYR A 167 -9.15 -12.01 -8.02
CA TYR A 167 -9.87 -13.28 -8.06
C TYR A 167 -9.13 -14.32 -7.23
N ASN A 168 -9.86 -15.10 -6.43
CA ASN A 168 -9.29 -16.20 -5.66
C ASN A 168 -9.42 -17.53 -6.44
N ASP A 169 -8.30 -17.95 -7.04
CA ASP A 169 -8.10 -19.25 -7.71
C ASP A 169 -7.44 -20.31 -6.78
N GLY A 170 -7.29 -19.99 -5.49
CA GLY A 170 -6.74 -20.88 -4.47
C GLY A 170 -7.81 -21.65 -3.69
N ASP A 171 -7.35 -22.60 -2.87
CA ASP A 171 -8.20 -23.44 -2.02
C ASP A 171 -8.51 -22.79 -0.65
N SER A 172 -7.67 -21.84 -0.22
CA SER A 172 -7.86 -21.07 1.01
C SER A 172 -8.45 -19.69 0.69
N PRO A 173 -9.07 -19.00 1.68
CA PRO A 173 -9.39 -17.60 1.52
C PRO A 173 -8.15 -16.77 1.12
N LEU A 174 -8.36 -15.84 0.19
CA LEU A 174 -7.39 -14.81 -0.18
C LEU A 174 -7.64 -13.59 0.70
N VAL A 175 -6.67 -13.22 1.53
CA VAL A 175 -6.76 -12.10 2.46
C VAL A 175 -5.85 -10.98 2.00
N LEU A 176 -6.44 -9.80 1.76
CA LEU A 176 -5.79 -8.61 1.24
C LEU A 176 -5.89 -7.48 2.25
N VAL A 177 -4.78 -6.92 2.69
CA VAL A 177 -4.72 -5.73 3.53
C VAL A 177 -4.28 -4.54 2.68
N GLN A 178 -5.14 -3.55 2.55
CA GLN A 178 -4.94 -2.37 1.71
C GLN A 178 -4.71 -1.13 2.58
N LEU A 179 -3.72 -0.32 2.20
CA LEU A 179 -3.57 1.06 2.69
C LEU A 179 -3.79 2.02 1.54
N LEU A 180 -4.68 3.00 1.73
CA LEU A 180 -4.91 4.12 0.82
C LEU A 180 -4.31 5.40 1.41
N ASP A 181 -3.49 6.13 0.65
CA ASP A 181 -2.92 7.42 1.07
C ASP A 181 -3.85 8.57 0.65
N THR A 182 -4.78 8.93 1.53
CA THR A 182 -5.76 10.00 1.27
C THR A 182 -5.11 11.38 1.21
N SER A 183 -3.96 11.55 1.86
CA SER A 183 -3.16 12.79 1.85
C SER A 183 -2.22 12.92 0.65
N ASN A 184 -2.19 11.92 -0.23
CA ASN A 184 -1.31 11.92 -1.38
C ASN A 184 -1.64 13.06 -2.34
N PRO A 185 -0.65 13.78 -2.91
CA PRO A 185 -0.91 14.82 -3.91
C PRO A 185 -1.64 14.34 -5.17
N ALA A 186 -1.61 13.03 -5.46
CA ALA A 186 -2.40 12.44 -6.54
C ALA A 186 -3.92 12.48 -6.26
N ASN A 187 -4.33 12.52 -4.99
CA ASN A 187 -5.71 12.75 -4.60
C ASN A 187 -6.02 14.25 -4.61
N GLN A 188 -6.71 14.71 -5.65
CA GLN A 188 -7.05 16.12 -5.87
C GLN A 188 -8.44 16.50 -5.36
N LEU A 189 -9.13 15.57 -4.70
CA LEU A 189 -10.48 15.80 -4.18
C LEU A 189 -10.40 16.40 -2.77
N ASP A 190 -10.44 15.55 -1.77
CA ASP A 190 -10.36 15.85 -0.34
C ASP A 190 -9.81 14.62 0.39
N GLN A 191 -9.78 14.63 1.72
CA GLN A 191 -9.23 13.53 2.52
C GLN A 191 -10.13 12.28 2.58
N ASP A 192 -11.26 12.24 1.86
CA ASP A 192 -12.12 11.07 1.85
C ASP A 192 -11.66 10.09 0.78
N PHE A 193 -11.42 8.83 1.18
CA PHE A 193 -11.22 7.77 0.21
C PHE A 193 -12.54 7.46 -0.50
N ARG A 194 -12.46 7.25 -1.81
CA ARG A 194 -13.58 6.91 -2.68
C ARG A 194 -13.19 5.73 -3.54
N ASN A 195 -14.08 4.76 -3.61
CA ASN A 195 -13.97 3.63 -4.53
C ASN A 195 -15.04 3.77 -5.61
N PHE A 196 -14.61 3.96 -6.85
CA PHE A 196 -15.47 4.07 -8.02
C PHE A 196 -15.60 2.69 -8.65
N PHE A 197 -16.68 1.99 -8.32
CA PHE A 197 -16.93 0.64 -8.81
C PHE A 197 -17.40 0.67 -10.26
N LEU A 198 -16.82 -0.19 -11.10
CA LEU A 198 -17.19 -0.36 -12.51
C LEU A 198 -18.25 -1.46 -12.69
N ALA A 199 -18.60 -2.18 -11.64
CA ALA A 199 -19.61 -3.23 -11.68
C ALA A 199 -20.30 -3.38 -10.32
N GLY A 200 -21.38 -4.16 -10.32
CA GLY A 200 -22.17 -4.47 -9.11
C GLY A 200 -22.98 -3.28 -8.60
N ASN A 201 -23.48 -3.40 -7.37
CA ASN A 201 -24.22 -2.34 -6.67
C ASN A 201 -23.69 -2.24 -5.23
N PRO A 202 -22.55 -1.58 -5.03
CA PRO A 202 -21.82 -1.60 -3.76
C PRO A 202 -22.63 -1.01 -2.61
N GLN A 203 -22.44 -1.51 -1.39
CA GLN A 203 -23.01 -0.90 -0.19
C GLN A 203 -22.43 0.51 0.07
N ARG A 204 -23.21 1.43 0.65
CA ARG A 204 -22.77 2.81 0.93
C ARG A 204 -21.64 2.85 1.96
N GLU A 205 -21.67 1.90 2.88
CA GLU A 205 -20.72 1.69 3.97
C GLU A 205 -19.31 1.31 3.47
N LEU A 206 -19.12 1.11 2.16
CA LEU A 206 -17.82 0.88 1.52
C LEU A 206 -17.09 2.18 1.14
N GLN A 207 -17.75 3.33 1.25
CA GLN A 207 -17.15 4.64 1.04
C GLN A 207 -16.70 5.26 2.36
N SER A 208 -15.87 6.31 2.27
CA SER A 208 -15.47 7.12 3.42
C SER A 208 -16.68 7.72 4.14
N GLN A 209 -16.63 7.75 5.46
CA GLN A 209 -17.63 8.34 6.33
C GLN A 209 -17.20 9.70 6.93
N ARG A 210 -15.97 10.16 6.69
CA ARG A 210 -15.43 11.45 7.19
C ARG A 210 -16.38 12.65 6.96
N SER A 211 -16.81 12.88 5.72
CA SER A 211 -17.72 13.99 5.42
C SER A 211 -19.18 13.75 5.84
N SER A 212 -19.58 12.50 6.14
CA SER A 212 -20.95 12.21 6.60
C SER A 212 -21.18 12.63 8.05
N TYR A 213 -20.17 12.47 8.92
CA TYR A 213 -20.23 12.93 10.32
C TYR A 213 -20.36 14.46 10.46
N GLN A 214 -19.71 15.24 9.57
CA GLN A 214 -19.84 16.70 9.56
C GLN A 214 -21.21 17.17 9.07
N ARG A 215 -21.84 16.43 8.16
CA ARG A 215 -23.14 16.79 7.59
C ARG A 215 -24.28 16.55 8.58
N ASP A 216 -24.21 15.48 9.37
CA ASP A 216 -25.23 15.18 10.39
C ASP A 216 -25.22 16.18 11.57
N GLN A 217 -24.07 16.80 11.88
CA GLN A 217 -24.01 17.90 12.86
C GLN A 217 -24.66 19.20 12.36
N PHE A 218 -24.59 19.48 11.05
CA PHE A 218 -25.17 20.70 10.46
C PHE A 218 -26.66 20.56 10.09
N GLU A 219 -27.13 19.37 9.72
CA GLU A 219 -28.54 19.14 9.38
C GLU A 219 -29.47 19.10 10.61
N GLY A 220 -28.94 18.99 11.83
CA GLY A 220 -29.71 19.12 13.08
C GLY A 220 -30.35 20.49 13.35
N GLN A 221 -30.05 21.52 12.55
CA GLN A 221 -30.54 22.90 12.73
C GLN A 221 -31.42 23.44 11.59
N ARG A 222 -31.63 22.72 10.48
CA ARG A 222 -32.51 23.18 9.39
C ARG A 222 -33.61 22.17 9.10
N GLY A 223 -34.85 22.57 9.39
CA GLY A 223 -36.04 21.75 9.26
C GLY A 223 -36.18 21.06 7.91
N ARG A 224 -36.65 19.81 7.97
CA ARG A 224 -37.13 18.98 6.86
C ARG A 224 -38.01 19.80 5.91
N GLN A 225 -37.60 19.91 4.66
CA GLN A 225 -38.48 20.20 3.53
C GLN A 225 -38.54 18.98 2.62
N ASP A 226 -39.76 18.49 2.37
CA ASP A 226 -40.12 17.18 1.80
C ASP A 226 -39.77 16.96 0.31
N GLU A 227 -39.12 17.90 -0.37
CA GLU A 227 -38.68 17.72 -1.77
C GLU A 227 -37.33 16.97 -1.90
N GLY A 228 -36.62 16.74 -0.79
CA GLY A 228 -35.32 16.06 -0.75
C GLY A 228 -35.39 14.53 -0.72
N GLU A 229 -36.51 13.92 -0.33
CA GLU A 229 -36.62 12.46 -0.17
C GLU A 229 -36.61 11.72 -1.52
N SER A 230 -37.28 12.25 -2.55
CA SER A 230 -37.30 11.65 -3.89
C SER A 230 -35.92 11.62 -4.57
N ARG A 231 -35.10 12.68 -4.37
CA ARG A 231 -33.71 12.75 -4.86
C ARG A 231 -32.76 11.86 -4.03
N ARG A 232 -32.95 11.79 -2.70
CA ARG A 232 -32.21 10.87 -1.82
C ARG A 232 -32.46 9.41 -2.19
N HIS A 233 -33.71 9.03 -2.50
CA HIS A 233 -34.07 7.69 -2.97
C HIS A 233 -33.49 7.34 -4.37
N GLN A 234 -33.32 8.32 -5.27
CA GLN A 234 -32.64 8.11 -6.57
C GLN A 234 -31.12 7.98 -6.44
N GLN A 235 -30.48 8.73 -5.54
CA GLN A 235 -29.07 8.57 -5.16
C GLN A 235 -28.79 7.26 -4.40
N ASP A 236 -29.82 6.57 -3.93
CA ASP A 236 -29.70 5.28 -3.24
C ASP A 236 -29.62 4.08 -4.18
N ARG A 237 -30.13 4.20 -5.41
CA ARG A 237 -30.26 3.07 -6.36
C ARG A 237 -29.05 2.86 -7.28
N HIS A 238 -28.24 3.88 -7.50
CA HIS A 238 -27.16 3.86 -8.48
C HIS A 238 -25.82 4.03 -7.78
N ARG A 239 -25.04 2.95 -7.68
CA ARG A 239 -23.83 2.95 -6.84
C ARG A 239 -22.54 2.53 -7.55
N ASN A 240 -22.64 1.96 -8.76
CA ASN A 240 -21.50 1.88 -9.68
C ASN A 240 -21.51 3.09 -10.63
N VAL A 241 -20.37 3.35 -11.29
CA VAL A 241 -20.19 4.52 -12.17
C VAL A 241 -21.22 4.54 -13.32
N PHE A 242 -21.54 3.39 -13.90
CA PHE A 242 -22.51 3.30 -15.00
C PHE A 242 -23.93 3.65 -14.55
N GLY A 243 -24.29 3.36 -13.29
CA GLY A 243 -25.60 3.69 -12.73
C GLY A 243 -25.96 5.18 -12.83
N GLY A 244 -24.96 6.07 -12.84
CA GLY A 244 -25.15 7.52 -12.92
C GLY A 244 -25.40 8.07 -14.34
N PHE A 245 -25.15 7.28 -15.39
CA PHE A 245 -25.37 7.71 -16.77
C PHE A 245 -26.77 7.35 -17.28
N ASP A 246 -27.26 8.13 -18.25
CA ASP A 246 -28.51 7.81 -18.96
C ASP A 246 -28.37 6.51 -19.76
N GLU A 247 -29.38 5.65 -19.68
CA GLU A 247 -29.38 4.33 -20.31
C GLU A 247 -29.22 4.39 -21.83
N LYS A 248 -29.82 5.39 -22.50
CA LYS A 248 -29.71 5.53 -23.96
C LYS A 248 -28.34 6.06 -24.37
N ILE A 249 -27.79 7.00 -23.59
CA ILE A 249 -26.42 7.50 -23.82
C ILE A 249 -25.41 6.35 -23.66
N LEU A 250 -25.57 5.48 -22.66
CA LEU A 250 -24.72 4.29 -22.51
C LEU A 250 -24.86 3.33 -23.69
N ALA A 251 -26.10 3.05 -24.11
CA ALA A 251 -26.36 2.18 -25.26
C ALA A 251 -25.69 2.71 -26.53
N GLU A 252 -25.79 4.02 -26.79
CA GLU A 252 -25.14 4.68 -27.92
C GLU A 252 -23.61 4.65 -27.80
N ALA A 253 -23.05 5.01 -26.64
CA ALA A 253 -21.61 5.08 -26.42
C ALA A 253 -20.90 3.72 -26.57
N PHE A 254 -21.53 2.65 -26.10
CA PHE A 254 -21.01 1.28 -26.23
C PHE A 254 -21.46 0.57 -27.52
N ASN A 255 -22.32 1.22 -28.33
CA ASN A 255 -22.97 0.62 -29.50
C ASN A 255 -23.65 -0.72 -29.20
N ILE A 256 -24.46 -0.75 -28.13
CA ILE A 256 -25.19 -1.91 -27.63
C ILE A 256 -26.68 -1.59 -27.50
N ASP A 257 -27.51 -2.62 -27.28
CA ASP A 257 -28.91 -2.40 -26.93
C ASP A 257 -29.10 -1.84 -25.51
N THR A 258 -30.24 -1.20 -25.27
CA THR A 258 -30.57 -0.60 -23.98
C THR A 258 -30.74 -1.63 -22.85
N ARG A 259 -31.03 -2.90 -23.16
CA ARG A 259 -31.12 -3.98 -22.16
C ARG A 259 -29.72 -4.33 -21.63
N LEU A 260 -28.71 -4.38 -22.49
CA LEU A 260 -27.31 -4.56 -22.09
C LEU A 260 -26.82 -3.33 -21.31
N ALA A 261 -27.10 -2.12 -21.77
CA ALA A 261 -26.76 -0.89 -21.03
C ALA A 261 -27.41 -0.86 -19.64
N ARG A 262 -28.68 -1.29 -19.51
CA ARG A 262 -29.36 -1.45 -18.22
C ARG A 262 -28.70 -2.50 -17.33
N SER A 263 -28.17 -3.56 -17.93
CA SER A 263 -27.45 -4.61 -17.19
C SER A 263 -26.15 -4.06 -16.60
N MET A 264 -25.40 -3.22 -17.31
CA MET A 264 -24.17 -2.58 -16.76
C MET A 264 -24.43 -1.72 -15.51
N ARG A 265 -25.62 -1.13 -15.40
CA ARG A 265 -26.03 -0.31 -14.23
C ARG A 265 -26.27 -1.15 -12.97
N ASN A 266 -26.50 -2.45 -13.11
CA ASN A 266 -26.61 -3.43 -12.01
C ASN A 266 -27.51 -3.02 -10.81
N GLU A 267 -28.53 -2.19 -11.00
CA GLU A 267 -29.33 -1.60 -9.90
C GLU A 267 -30.02 -2.61 -8.97
N LYS A 268 -30.26 -3.84 -9.46
CA LYS A 268 -30.91 -4.92 -8.72
C LYS A 268 -29.94 -5.96 -8.16
N ASP A 269 -28.64 -5.78 -8.38
CA ASP A 269 -27.61 -6.66 -7.84
C ASP A 269 -27.51 -6.43 -6.32
N ASN A 270 -27.55 -7.51 -5.54
CA ASN A 270 -27.41 -7.46 -4.08
C ASN A 270 -26.24 -8.33 -3.59
N ARG A 271 -25.35 -8.76 -4.49
CA ARG A 271 -24.21 -9.63 -4.16
C ARG A 271 -23.06 -8.89 -3.47
N GLY A 272 -23.09 -7.56 -3.44
CA GLY A 272 -22.02 -6.72 -2.88
C GLY A 272 -20.85 -6.58 -3.86
N ILE A 273 -19.63 -6.41 -3.34
CA ILE A 273 -18.42 -6.15 -4.15
C ILE A 273 -17.51 -7.36 -4.33
N ILE A 274 -17.77 -8.45 -3.62
CA ILE A 274 -17.08 -9.73 -3.80
C ILE A 274 -18.11 -10.77 -4.23
N VAL A 275 -18.15 -11.06 -5.53
CA VAL A 275 -19.13 -11.97 -6.14
C VAL A 275 -18.56 -13.36 -6.33
N ARG A 276 -19.40 -14.38 -6.38
CA ARG A 276 -18.98 -15.75 -6.68
C ARG A 276 -19.00 -15.97 -8.19
N ALA A 277 -17.87 -16.38 -8.75
CA ALA A 277 -17.86 -16.93 -10.10
C ALA A 277 -18.49 -18.33 -10.09
N GLU A 278 -19.47 -18.58 -10.97
CA GLU A 278 -20.14 -19.89 -11.06
C GLU A 278 -19.13 -20.99 -11.44
N HIS A 279 -18.26 -20.67 -12.40
CA HIS A 279 -17.18 -21.53 -12.87
C HIS A 279 -15.82 -20.89 -12.54
N GLU A 280 -14.75 -21.67 -12.73
CA GLU A 280 -13.39 -21.13 -12.62
C GLU A 280 -13.20 -20.00 -13.65
N LEU A 281 -12.60 -18.90 -13.21
CA LEU A 281 -12.42 -17.72 -14.07
C LEU A 281 -11.41 -18.05 -15.16
N GLN A 282 -11.87 -18.13 -16.40
CA GLN A 282 -11.03 -18.33 -17.56
C GLN A 282 -10.41 -16.98 -17.96
N VAL A 283 -9.10 -16.86 -17.77
CA VAL A 283 -8.30 -15.72 -18.26
C VAL A 283 -7.13 -16.25 -19.06
N VAL A 284 -6.74 -15.53 -20.11
CA VAL A 284 -5.51 -15.84 -20.86
C VAL A 284 -4.33 -15.58 -19.92
N SER A 285 -3.46 -16.57 -19.71
CA SER A 285 -2.29 -16.43 -18.84
C SER A 285 -1.20 -17.44 -19.21
N PRO A 286 0.09 -17.06 -19.18
CA PRO A 286 1.20 -17.94 -19.59
C PRO A 286 1.31 -19.25 -18.80
N HIS A 287 0.78 -19.29 -17.57
CA HIS A 287 0.88 -20.48 -16.71
C HIS A 287 -0.06 -21.63 -17.12
N GLN A 288 -0.83 -21.49 -18.20
CA GLN A 288 -1.71 -22.55 -18.71
C GLN A 288 -1.01 -23.60 -19.57
N SER A 289 0.27 -23.44 -19.93
CA SER A 289 1.02 -24.54 -20.55
C SER A 289 2.48 -24.63 -20.06
N ARG A 290 2.82 -25.76 -19.42
CA ARG A 290 4.23 -26.15 -19.17
C ARG A 290 5.00 -26.45 -20.47
N GLU A 291 4.30 -26.52 -21.60
CA GLU A 291 4.86 -26.73 -22.93
C GLU A 291 5.30 -25.40 -23.59
N GLU A 292 4.60 -24.27 -23.39
CA GLU A 292 5.03 -22.97 -23.92
C GLU A 292 6.23 -22.37 -23.17
N GLU A 293 6.40 -22.65 -21.86
CA GLU A 293 7.61 -22.22 -21.13
C GLU A 293 8.90 -22.76 -21.78
N ARG A 294 8.86 -23.96 -22.39
CA ARG A 294 10.00 -24.51 -23.14
C ARG A 294 10.14 -23.89 -24.53
N GLU A 295 9.06 -23.55 -25.22
CA GLU A 295 9.17 -22.89 -26.53
C GLU A 295 9.66 -21.43 -26.44
N ILE A 296 9.34 -20.72 -25.36
CA ILE A 296 9.81 -19.35 -25.12
C ILE A 296 11.33 -19.33 -24.84
N GLU A 297 11.87 -20.34 -24.15
CA GLU A 297 13.31 -20.45 -23.88
C GLU A 297 14.11 -20.86 -25.14
N TYR A 298 13.52 -21.62 -26.06
CA TYR A 298 14.15 -22.01 -27.35
C TYR A 298 13.99 -20.98 -28.48
N ARG A 299 13.02 -20.05 -28.39
CA ARG A 299 12.89 -18.90 -29.32
C ARG A 299 13.64 -17.65 -28.86
N GLY A 300 14.77 -17.83 -28.18
CA GLY A 300 15.82 -16.81 -28.06
C GLY A 300 16.42 -16.48 -29.43
N GLY A 301 15.67 -15.78 -30.28
CA GLY A 301 16.03 -15.56 -31.68
C GLY A 301 15.27 -14.41 -32.32
N ARG A 302 15.85 -13.21 -32.21
CA ARG A 302 15.67 -12.06 -33.14
C ARG A 302 14.21 -11.71 -33.49
N GLY A 303 13.51 -11.05 -32.58
CA GLY A 303 12.40 -10.15 -32.90
C GLY A 303 12.89 -8.70 -32.82
N GLY A 304 12.78 -7.95 -33.91
CA GLY A 304 13.33 -6.60 -34.06
C GLY A 304 12.80 -5.61 -33.03
N GLY A 305 13.69 -4.75 -32.55
CA GLY A 305 13.40 -3.75 -31.53
C GLY A 305 12.34 -2.74 -31.97
N PHE A 306 11.30 -2.64 -31.15
CA PHE A 306 10.49 -1.45 -30.98
C PHE A 306 10.30 -1.27 -29.47
N ASN A 307 11.11 -0.44 -28.83
CA ASN A 307 10.87 -0.02 -27.44
C ASN A 307 9.70 0.98 -27.43
N GLY A 308 8.46 0.50 -27.56
CA GLY A 308 7.28 1.36 -27.48
C GLY A 308 6.81 1.61 -26.03
N ILE A 309 5.74 2.38 -25.89
CA ILE A 309 5.15 2.70 -24.57
C ILE A 309 4.56 1.44 -23.92
N GLU A 310 4.12 0.50 -24.76
CA GLU A 310 3.63 -0.82 -24.40
C GLU A 310 4.67 -1.67 -23.65
N GLU A 311 5.97 -1.45 -23.88
CA GLU A 311 7.06 -2.19 -23.21
C GLU A 311 7.71 -1.43 -22.04
N THR A 312 7.27 -0.21 -21.73
CA THR A 312 7.87 0.64 -20.67
C THR A 312 6.88 0.95 -19.54
N PHE A 313 5.90 1.82 -19.78
CA PHE A 313 4.91 2.21 -18.76
C PHE A 313 3.86 1.10 -18.56
N CYS A 314 3.41 0.48 -19.64
CA CYS A 314 2.35 -0.54 -19.60
C CYS A 314 2.80 -1.88 -18.98
N THR A 315 4.11 -2.16 -18.99
CA THR A 315 4.72 -3.33 -18.36
C THR A 315 5.27 -3.05 -16.96
N ALA A 316 4.99 -1.87 -16.39
CA ALA A 316 5.47 -1.49 -15.07
C ALA A 316 5.23 -2.60 -14.05
N ARG A 317 6.30 -2.94 -13.32
CA ARG A 317 6.24 -3.94 -12.27
C ARG A 317 5.41 -3.38 -11.11
N LEU A 318 4.26 -3.98 -10.86
CA LEU A 318 3.35 -3.55 -9.79
C LEU A 318 3.58 -4.26 -8.47
N LYS A 319 4.26 -5.42 -8.47
CA LYS A 319 4.37 -6.26 -7.28
C LYS A 319 5.77 -6.71 -6.91
N HIS A 320 6.00 -6.89 -5.62
CA HIS A 320 7.22 -7.45 -5.04
C HIS A 320 6.86 -8.36 -3.86
N ASN A 321 7.44 -9.56 -3.78
CA ASN A 321 7.21 -10.45 -2.63
C ASN A 321 8.15 -10.08 -1.49
N ILE A 322 7.59 -9.61 -0.38
CA ILE A 322 8.33 -9.15 0.81
C ILE A 322 8.56 -10.29 1.84
N ASN A 323 7.87 -11.43 1.69
CA ASN A 323 7.97 -12.52 2.67
C ASN A 323 9.21 -13.39 2.47
N ASP A 324 9.86 -13.36 1.31
CA ASP A 324 11.06 -14.11 0.97
C ASP A 324 12.21 -13.85 1.97
N PRO A 325 12.58 -14.83 2.82
CA PRO A 325 13.64 -14.65 3.82
C PRO A 325 15.02 -14.37 3.21
N GLU A 326 15.29 -14.83 1.99
CA GLU A 326 16.57 -14.61 1.30
C GLU A 326 16.76 -13.15 0.88
N ARG A 327 15.68 -12.36 0.88
CA ARG A 327 15.69 -10.93 0.57
C ARG A 327 15.73 -10.04 1.80
N ALA A 328 16.04 -10.59 2.97
CA ALA A 328 16.19 -9.79 4.18
C ALA A 328 17.32 -8.75 4.00
N ASP A 329 17.00 -7.47 4.23
CA ASP A 329 17.99 -6.39 4.23
C ASP A 329 18.81 -6.39 5.53
N PHE A 330 18.14 -6.76 6.64
CA PHE A 330 18.77 -6.96 7.93
C PHE A 330 18.39 -8.34 8.45
N PHE A 331 19.38 -9.12 8.89
CA PHE A 331 19.16 -10.43 9.46
C PHE A 331 20.08 -10.67 10.65
N ASN A 332 19.49 -11.16 11.73
CA ASN A 332 20.20 -11.65 12.89
C ASN A 332 19.63 -13.03 13.25
N PRO A 333 20.44 -14.11 13.19
CA PRO A 333 19.96 -15.48 13.37
C PRO A 333 19.37 -15.76 14.75
N ARG A 334 19.58 -14.88 15.74
CA ARG A 334 19.04 -15.01 17.10
C ARG A 334 17.94 -13.99 17.43
N ALA A 335 17.60 -13.10 16.49
CA ALA A 335 16.65 -12.02 16.75
C ALA A 335 15.54 -11.93 15.71
N GLY A 336 15.85 -12.16 14.43
CA GLY A 336 14.86 -12.00 13.37
C GLY A 336 15.42 -11.32 12.12
N ARG A 337 14.51 -10.77 11.30
CA ARG A 337 14.81 -10.11 10.03
C ARG A 337 13.90 -8.92 9.75
N LEU A 338 14.42 -8.01 8.94
CA LEU A 338 13.66 -6.92 8.32
C LEU A 338 13.86 -6.99 6.79
N THR A 339 12.78 -6.78 6.05
CA THR A 339 12.79 -6.69 4.59
C THR A 339 12.03 -5.43 4.18
N THR A 340 12.57 -4.64 3.26
CA THR A 340 11.98 -3.38 2.81
C THR A 340 11.64 -3.43 1.32
N VAL A 341 10.50 -2.89 0.94
CA VAL A 341 10.08 -2.67 -0.44
C VAL A 341 9.88 -1.18 -0.64
N ASN A 342 10.74 -0.58 -1.45
CA ASN A 342 10.84 0.85 -1.71
C ASN A 342 11.07 1.09 -3.22
N SER A 343 11.23 2.35 -3.64
CA SER A 343 11.36 2.64 -5.08
C SER A 343 12.64 2.10 -5.74
N LEU A 344 13.62 1.62 -4.97
CA LEU A 344 14.83 0.97 -5.51
C LEU A 344 14.56 -0.46 -5.98
N ASN A 345 13.64 -1.19 -5.34
CA ASN A 345 13.33 -2.59 -5.69
C ASN A 345 11.92 -2.80 -6.28
N LEU A 346 11.07 -1.77 -6.21
CA LEU A 346 9.79 -1.68 -6.90
C LEU A 346 9.57 -0.24 -7.44
N PRO A 347 10.03 0.07 -8.67
CA PRO A 347 10.12 1.45 -9.18
C PRO A 347 8.82 2.26 -9.16
N ILE A 348 7.65 1.61 -9.32
CA ILE A 348 6.34 2.28 -9.26
C ILE A 348 6.07 2.95 -7.90
N LEU A 349 6.77 2.52 -6.84
CA LEU A 349 6.68 3.15 -5.53
C LEU A 349 7.08 4.62 -5.55
N ARG A 350 7.95 5.04 -6.47
CA ARG A 350 8.30 6.45 -6.68
C ARG A 350 7.08 7.29 -7.07
N SER A 351 6.18 6.72 -7.87
CA SER A 351 4.97 7.40 -8.35
C SER A 351 3.87 7.43 -7.28
N VAL A 352 3.71 6.35 -6.51
CA VAL A 352 2.70 6.30 -5.44
C VAL A 352 3.18 6.95 -4.14
N GLN A 353 4.48 7.19 -3.97
CA GLN A 353 5.10 7.81 -2.79
C GLN A 353 4.89 7.01 -1.50
N LEU A 354 4.93 5.67 -1.60
CA LEU A 354 4.72 4.75 -0.48
C LEU A 354 5.79 3.65 -0.45
N SER A 355 6.07 3.10 0.72
CA SER A 355 6.94 1.93 0.91
C SER A 355 6.38 0.97 1.94
N VAL A 356 6.95 -0.24 2.00
CA VAL A 356 6.55 -1.28 2.94
C VAL A 356 7.77 -1.86 3.62
N GLU A 357 7.70 -2.10 4.92
CA GLU A 357 8.69 -2.85 5.68
C GLU A 357 8.01 -4.04 6.34
N ARG A 358 8.56 -5.24 6.14
CA ARG A 358 8.16 -6.44 6.87
C ARG A 358 9.18 -6.71 7.96
N GLY A 359 8.69 -6.94 9.18
CA GLY A 359 9.51 -7.41 10.29
C GLY A 359 9.07 -8.78 10.78
N VAL A 360 10.05 -9.59 11.12
CA VAL A 360 9.87 -10.89 11.79
C VAL A 360 10.84 -10.90 12.96
N LEU A 361 10.32 -10.91 14.18
CA LEU A 361 11.11 -11.06 15.41
C LEU A 361 10.87 -12.44 16.01
N TYR A 362 11.97 -13.10 16.37
CA TYR A 362 11.96 -14.33 17.13
C TYR A 362 11.54 -14.08 18.59
N PRO A 363 11.20 -15.14 19.36
CA PRO A 363 10.74 -14.99 20.73
C PRO A 363 11.66 -14.09 21.58
N ASN A 364 11.05 -13.11 22.26
CA ASN A 364 11.71 -12.13 23.13
C ASN A 364 12.75 -11.21 22.47
N ALA A 365 12.91 -11.28 21.14
CA ALA A 365 13.78 -10.38 20.40
C ALA A 365 13.16 -8.98 20.32
N MET A 366 13.97 -7.98 19.99
CA MET A 366 13.48 -6.61 19.83
C MET A 366 14.01 -5.96 18.55
N MET A 367 13.22 -5.08 17.98
CA MET A 367 13.70 -4.09 17.02
C MET A 367 14.26 -2.90 17.81
N SER A 368 15.37 -2.33 17.34
CA SER A 368 15.99 -1.14 17.91
C SER A 368 14.96 -0.03 18.10
N PRO A 369 14.94 0.70 19.23
CA PRO A 369 14.17 1.93 19.33
C PRO A 369 14.60 2.88 18.21
N HIS A 370 13.66 3.43 17.45
CA HIS A 370 13.95 4.27 16.30
C HIS A 370 12.82 5.27 16.06
N TRP A 371 13.06 6.29 15.23
CA TRP A 371 11.98 7.10 14.67
C TRP A 371 12.03 7.08 13.14
N ASN A 372 10.88 7.26 12.50
CA ASN A 372 10.80 7.45 11.05
C ASN A 372 11.10 8.92 10.72
N MET A 373 12.11 9.19 9.90
CA MET A 373 12.58 10.55 9.63
C MET A 373 11.69 11.31 8.65
N ASN A 374 11.08 10.63 7.69
CA ASN A 374 10.41 11.24 6.53
C ASN A 374 9.05 10.58 6.17
N ALA A 375 8.47 9.78 7.07
CA ALA A 375 7.24 9.04 6.84
C ALA A 375 6.47 8.78 8.15
N HIS A 376 5.14 8.66 8.07
CA HIS A 376 4.35 7.93 9.06
C HIS A 376 4.49 6.43 8.81
N SER A 377 4.30 5.60 9.84
CA SER A 377 4.30 4.14 9.74
C SER A 377 2.99 3.57 10.24
N ILE A 378 2.28 2.81 9.41
CA ILE A 378 1.04 2.12 9.75
C ILE A 378 1.38 0.64 9.89
N ILE A 379 1.37 0.14 11.12
CA ILE A 379 1.89 -1.16 11.52
C ILE A 379 0.72 -2.13 11.66
N TYR A 380 0.56 -3.03 10.70
CA TYR A 380 -0.42 -4.12 10.74
C TYR A 380 0.23 -5.40 11.25
N ILE A 381 -0.34 -6.03 12.27
CA ILE A 381 0.22 -7.24 12.88
C ILE A 381 -0.27 -8.47 12.14
N THR A 382 0.65 -9.21 11.54
CA THR A 382 0.34 -10.37 10.68
C THR A 382 0.39 -11.70 11.43
N ARG A 383 1.18 -11.81 12.51
CA ARG A 383 1.29 -13.05 13.29
C ARG A 383 1.89 -12.79 14.67
N GLY A 384 1.42 -13.57 15.64
CA GLY A 384 1.98 -13.57 17.00
C GLY A 384 1.59 -12.33 17.79
N ASN A 385 2.41 -11.98 18.77
CA ASN A 385 2.17 -10.84 19.65
C ASN A 385 3.48 -10.18 20.07
N GLY A 386 3.39 -8.92 20.46
CA GLY A 386 4.52 -8.19 21.00
C GLY A 386 4.11 -6.93 21.73
N ARG A 387 5.05 -6.35 22.46
CA ARG A 387 4.88 -5.04 23.10
C ARG A 387 5.44 -3.95 22.21
N ILE A 388 4.66 -2.92 21.98
CA ILE A 388 5.10 -1.71 21.29
C ILE A 388 5.00 -0.54 22.27
N GLN A 389 6.04 0.30 22.29
CA GLN A 389 6.01 1.59 22.95
C GLN A 389 6.26 2.70 21.92
N ILE A 390 5.49 3.79 22.01
CA ILE A 390 5.60 4.96 21.16
C ILE A 390 5.70 6.21 22.04
N VAL A 391 6.72 7.01 21.80
CA VAL A 391 7.05 8.23 22.54
C VAL A 391 6.89 9.44 21.64
N GLY A 392 6.14 10.43 22.12
CA GLY A 392 5.86 11.68 21.44
C GLY A 392 6.98 12.72 21.52
N ASP A 393 6.74 13.86 20.89
CA ASP A 393 7.65 15.01 20.83
C ASP A 393 7.90 15.65 22.20
N ASN A 394 6.96 15.52 23.14
CA ASN A 394 7.11 15.94 24.52
C ASN A 394 7.85 14.90 25.42
N GLY A 395 8.34 13.81 24.85
CA GLY A 395 9.01 12.73 25.59
C GLY A 395 8.08 11.82 26.40
N GLN A 396 6.76 12.02 26.33
CA GLN A 396 5.78 11.15 26.99
C GLN A 396 5.52 9.91 26.14
N THR A 397 5.32 8.77 26.81
CA THR A 397 4.88 7.54 26.17
C THR A 397 3.38 7.66 25.89
N ILE A 398 3.02 7.82 24.61
CA ILE A 398 1.62 7.97 24.17
C ILE A 398 0.99 6.64 23.77
N PHE A 399 1.79 5.57 23.67
CA PHE A 399 1.32 4.19 23.61
C PHE A 399 2.32 3.27 24.28
N ASP A 400 1.82 2.38 25.12
CA ASP A 400 2.55 1.28 25.72
C ASP A 400 1.58 0.12 25.89
N GLY A 401 1.70 -0.90 25.04
CA GLY A 401 0.73 -1.98 25.05
C GLY A 401 1.18 -3.22 24.27
N GLU A 402 0.55 -4.33 24.62
CA GLU A 402 0.60 -5.56 23.83
C GLU A 402 -0.26 -5.40 22.58
N VAL A 403 0.26 -5.86 21.45
CA VAL A 403 -0.43 -5.92 20.17
C VAL A 403 -0.50 -7.36 19.69
N ARG A 404 -1.57 -7.69 18.96
CA ARG A 404 -1.84 -9.04 18.44
C ARG A 404 -2.27 -9.00 16.99
N GLU A 405 -2.25 -10.17 16.35
CA GLU A 405 -2.66 -10.39 14.97
C GLU A 405 -3.98 -9.69 14.61
N GLY A 406 -4.01 -9.07 13.43
CA GLY A 406 -5.16 -8.36 12.90
C GLY A 406 -5.33 -6.93 13.41
N GLN A 407 -4.52 -6.48 14.37
CA GLN A 407 -4.56 -5.10 14.86
C GLN A 407 -3.66 -4.17 14.03
N VAL A 408 -4.01 -2.88 14.05
CA VAL A 408 -3.21 -1.79 13.46
C VAL A 408 -2.81 -0.80 14.55
N VAL A 409 -1.55 -0.37 14.54
CA VAL A 409 -1.04 0.75 15.33
C VAL A 409 -0.33 1.71 14.39
N THR A 410 -0.51 3.02 14.56
CA THR A 410 0.27 4.02 13.81
C THR A 410 1.45 4.52 14.63
N ALA A 411 2.57 4.81 13.98
CA ALA A 411 3.68 5.55 14.54
C ALA A 411 3.90 6.78 13.65
N PRO A 412 3.50 7.98 14.11
CA PRO A 412 3.68 9.20 13.33
C PRO A 412 5.15 9.50 13.03
N GLN A 413 5.38 10.32 12.01
CA GLN A 413 6.74 10.79 11.67
C GLN A 413 7.41 11.40 12.90
N SER A 414 8.69 11.08 13.11
CA SER A 414 9.54 11.54 14.22
C SER A 414 9.18 11.02 15.62
N PHE A 415 8.07 10.32 15.80
CA PHE A 415 7.76 9.67 17.07
C PHE A 415 8.66 8.44 17.24
N ALA A 416 9.27 8.30 18.41
CA ALA A 416 10.16 7.18 18.68
C ALA A 416 9.33 5.93 18.99
N VAL A 417 9.67 4.80 18.38
CA VAL A 417 8.99 3.52 18.51
C VAL A 417 9.99 2.41 18.82
N VAL A 418 9.62 1.52 19.74
CA VAL A 418 10.32 0.26 19.99
C VAL A 418 9.32 -0.88 19.89
N LYS A 419 9.78 -2.03 19.37
CA LYS A 419 8.97 -3.24 19.22
C LYS A 419 9.71 -4.41 19.86
N LYS A 420 9.05 -5.14 20.76
CA LYS A 420 9.60 -6.34 21.39
C LYS A 420 8.64 -7.50 21.20
N ALA A 421 9.14 -8.62 20.72
CA ALA A 421 8.35 -9.83 20.54
C ALA A 421 7.98 -10.47 21.87
N GLY A 422 6.78 -11.06 21.92
CA GLY A 422 6.37 -11.98 22.98
C GLY A 422 7.07 -13.35 22.87
N SER A 423 6.55 -14.34 23.59
CA SER A 423 7.11 -15.70 23.64
C SER A 423 6.89 -16.52 22.36
N GLN A 424 5.91 -16.14 21.54
CA GLN A 424 5.58 -16.83 20.28
C GLN A 424 6.22 -16.19 19.04
N GLY A 425 7.06 -15.17 19.22
CA GLY A 425 7.53 -14.33 18.12
C GLY A 425 6.49 -13.29 17.70
N PHE A 426 6.90 -12.41 16.80
CA PHE A 426 6.11 -11.24 16.39
C PHE A 426 6.41 -10.87 14.93
N GLU A 427 5.38 -10.87 14.09
CA GLU A 427 5.49 -10.51 12.67
C GLU A 427 4.52 -9.38 12.32
N TRP A 428 5.01 -8.39 11.56
CA TRP A 428 4.21 -7.26 11.12
C TRP A 428 4.59 -6.80 9.71
N VAL A 429 3.69 -6.00 9.14
CA VAL A 429 3.94 -5.20 7.95
C VAL A 429 3.67 -3.73 8.28
N SER A 430 4.64 -2.88 8.01
CA SER A 430 4.58 -1.43 8.17
C SER A 430 4.45 -0.78 6.80
N PHE A 431 3.30 -0.20 6.50
CA PHE A 431 3.13 0.70 5.36
C PHE A 431 3.67 2.08 5.73
N LYS A 432 4.50 2.70 4.89
CA LYS A 432 5.11 4.00 5.15
C LYS A 432 4.75 5.02 4.09
N THR A 433 4.42 6.24 4.50
CA THR A 433 3.88 7.32 3.65
C THR A 433 4.93 8.08 2.82
N ASN A 434 6.01 7.38 2.46
CA ASN A 434 7.11 7.85 1.62
C ASN A 434 7.72 6.66 0.86
N ASP A 435 8.12 6.84 -0.40
CA ASP A 435 8.66 5.75 -1.23
C ASP A 435 10.04 5.27 -0.79
N ASN A 436 10.84 6.15 -0.18
CA ASN A 436 12.13 5.84 0.41
C ASN A 436 12.12 6.24 1.88
N ALA A 437 11.23 5.61 2.66
CA ALA A 437 11.12 5.88 4.07
C ALA A 437 12.41 5.52 4.82
N GLN A 438 12.90 6.46 5.62
CA GLN A 438 14.16 6.35 6.38
C GLN A 438 13.88 6.30 7.87
N VAL A 439 14.67 5.51 8.58
CA VAL A 439 14.62 5.40 10.04
C VAL A 439 15.96 5.82 10.66
N SER A 440 15.91 6.36 11.86
CA SER A 440 17.11 6.61 12.68
C SER A 440 17.03 5.78 13.96
N GLU A 441 18.01 4.92 14.18
CA GLU A 441 18.08 4.03 15.34
C GLU A 441 18.69 4.74 16.55
N LEU A 442 18.13 4.53 17.74
CA LEU A 442 18.62 5.07 19.01
C LEU A 442 19.64 4.16 19.69
N ALA A 443 19.60 2.85 19.44
CA ALA A 443 20.52 1.87 19.99
C ALA A 443 21.11 0.98 18.89
N GLY A 444 22.21 0.29 19.19
CA GLY A 444 22.91 -0.58 18.23
C GLY A 444 24.04 0.11 17.47
N ARG A 445 24.64 -0.62 16.53
CA ARG A 445 25.87 -0.24 15.83
C ARG A 445 25.71 0.92 14.83
N VAL A 446 24.51 1.19 14.37
CA VAL A 446 24.21 2.31 13.45
C VAL A 446 23.42 3.43 14.12
N SER A 447 23.45 3.47 15.46
CA SER A 447 22.61 4.38 16.23
C SER A 447 23.09 5.82 16.28
N THR A 448 22.14 6.74 16.47
CA THR A 448 22.40 8.15 16.78
C THR A 448 23.32 8.31 17.99
N ILE A 449 23.09 7.53 19.05
CA ILE A 449 23.93 7.56 20.26
C ILE A 449 25.37 7.16 19.95
N ARG A 450 25.58 6.17 19.08
CA ARG A 450 26.94 5.78 18.64
C ARG A 450 27.60 6.87 17.79
N GLY A 451 26.82 7.62 17.01
CA GLY A 451 27.27 8.75 16.20
C GLY A 451 27.75 9.97 17.00
N LEU A 452 27.29 10.16 18.24
CA LEU A 452 27.67 11.31 19.08
C LEU A 452 29.09 11.16 19.67
N PRO A 453 29.87 12.24 19.83
CA PRO A 453 31.13 12.18 20.59
C PRO A 453 30.93 11.66 22.02
N VAL A 454 31.87 10.86 22.54
CA VAL A 454 31.74 10.26 23.88
C VAL A 454 31.55 11.32 24.97
N GLU A 455 32.22 12.47 24.86
CA GLU A 455 32.10 13.57 25.81
C GLU A 455 30.71 14.22 25.75
N VAL A 456 30.09 14.30 24.56
CA VAL A 456 28.71 14.81 24.42
C VAL A 456 27.76 13.88 25.17
N VAL A 457 27.89 12.56 24.97
CA VAL A 457 27.07 11.57 25.70
C VAL A 457 27.31 11.66 27.21
N ALA A 458 28.57 11.68 27.65
CA ALA A 458 28.93 11.73 29.06
C ALA A 458 28.36 12.98 29.76
N ASN A 459 28.52 14.16 29.16
CA ASN A 459 28.02 15.41 29.72
C ASN A 459 26.49 15.51 29.63
N SER A 460 25.87 15.12 28.51
CA SER A 460 24.41 15.19 28.33
C SER A 460 23.65 14.30 29.31
N PHE A 461 24.17 13.12 29.63
CA PHE A 461 23.55 12.19 30.59
C PHE A 461 24.14 12.28 32.00
N GLN A 462 25.13 13.15 32.23
CA GLN A 462 25.85 13.27 33.51
C GLN A 462 26.43 11.93 34.01
N ILE A 463 27.03 11.15 33.10
CA ILE A 463 27.62 9.84 33.37
C ILE A 463 29.13 9.85 33.16
N SER A 464 29.80 8.83 33.68
CA SER A 464 31.24 8.66 33.46
C SER A 464 31.55 8.45 31.97
N ARG A 465 32.77 8.82 31.55
CA ARG A 465 33.25 8.55 30.18
C ARG A 465 33.23 7.05 29.85
N GLU A 466 33.43 6.20 30.86
CA GLU A 466 33.36 4.75 30.72
C GLU A 466 31.92 4.28 30.45
N ASP A 467 30.95 4.76 31.22
CA ASP A 467 29.54 4.43 31.01
C ASP A 467 29.02 4.98 29.68
N ALA A 468 29.47 6.16 29.25
CA ALA A 468 29.18 6.68 27.92
C ALA A 468 29.72 5.75 26.82
N ARG A 469 30.93 5.19 26.97
CA ARG A 469 31.44 4.17 26.04
C ARG A 469 30.62 2.89 26.07
N ARG A 470 30.19 2.43 27.26
CA ARG A 470 29.32 1.26 27.41
C ARG A 470 27.97 1.48 26.74
N LEU A 471 27.33 2.63 26.94
CA LEU A 471 26.06 2.99 26.31
C LEU A 471 26.17 2.94 24.76
N LYS A 472 27.28 3.43 24.21
CA LYS A 472 27.54 3.43 22.76
C LYS A 472 27.83 2.05 22.17
N ASN A 473 28.50 1.17 22.93
CA ASN A 473 29.15 -0.03 22.38
C ASN A 473 28.60 -1.36 22.94
N ASN A 474 27.78 -1.37 23.98
CA ASN A 474 27.26 -2.63 24.57
C ASN A 474 26.37 -3.44 23.60
N ARG A 475 25.79 -2.78 22.59
CA ARG A 475 24.96 -3.40 21.57
C ARG A 475 25.63 -3.23 20.20
N GLU A 476 26.27 -4.29 19.71
CA GLU A 476 26.94 -4.32 18.40
C GLU A 476 26.02 -4.77 17.25
N GLU A 477 24.80 -5.22 17.56
CA GLU A 477 23.78 -5.62 16.61
C GLU A 477 23.20 -4.38 15.87
N VAL A 478 22.62 -4.60 14.69
CA VAL A 478 22.03 -3.58 13.81
C VAL A 478 20.54 -3.90 13.64
N SER A 479 19.67 -2.91 13.87
CA SER A 479 18.20 -2.96 13.68
C SER A 479 17.41 -3.98 14.50
N VAL A 480 17.85 -5.24 14.60
CA VAL A 480 17.19 -6.33 15.36
C VAL A 480 18.15 -6.96 16.35
N PHE A 481 17.74 -7.02 17.61
CA PHE A 481 18.57 -7.40 18.74
C PHE A 481 18.09 -8.70 19.37
N SER A 482 19.05 -9.57 19.66
CA SER A 482 18.81 -10.82 20.37
C SER A 482 18.34 -10.54 21.81
N PRO A 483 17.53 -11.43 22.39
CA PRO A 483 17.09 -11.31 23.78
C PRO A 483 18.29 -11.13 24.72
N SER A 484 18.20 -10.20 25.68
CA SER A 484 19.27 -10.03 26.66
C SER A 484 19.34 -11.23 27.60
N GLN A 485 20.55 -11.71 27.90
CA GLN A 485 20.77 -12.75 28.91
C GLN A 485 20.47 -12.26 30.34
N SER A 486 20.42 -10.94 30.57
CA SER A 486 20.22 -10.33 31.88
C SER A 486 18.79 -10.48 32.44
N GLY A 487 17.78 -10.70 31.59
CA GLY A 487 16.39 -10.84 32.02
C GLY A 487 16.05 -12.17 32.69
N ARG A 488 16.99 -13.12 32.74
CA ARG A 488 16.82 -14.40 33.46
C ARG A 488 17.06 -14.29 34.96
N SER A 489 17.60 -13.17 35.42
CA SER A 489 18.03 -12.96 36.81
C SER A 489 16.92 -12.41 37.71
N ASP A 490 15.94 -11.70 37.13
CA ASP A 490 14.92 -10.97 37.89
C ASP A 490 13.59 -11.76 38.04
N GLU A 491 13.53 -13.01 37.56
CA GLU A 491 12.39 -13.93 37.74
C GLU A 491 12.64 -15.01 38.82
N ILE A 492 13.77 -14.95 39.55
CA ILE A 492 14.09 -15.90 40.64
C ILE A 492 14.49 -15.16 41.95
N ALA A 493 13.94 -13.97 42.21
CA ALA A 493 14.10 -13.27 43.48
C ALA A 493 12.77 -13.09 44.20
#